data_AF-A0A399SJH2-F1
#
_entry.id   AF-A0A399SJH2-F1
#
_cell.length_a   1.000
_cell.length_b   1.000
_cell.length_c   1.000
_cell.angle_alpha   90.00
_cell.angle_beta   90.00
_cell.angle_gamma   90.00
#
_symmetry.space_group_name_H-M   'P 1'
#
loop_
_entity.id
_entity.type
_entity.pdbx_description
1 polymer ?
#
loop_
_entity_poly.entity_id
_entity_poly.type
_entity_poly.pdbx_seq_one_letter_code
_entity_poly.pdbx_strand_id
1 'polypeptide(L)'
;MRQTTARQTPAGVFNPDNLQVTFSNRSDQELKLAYWLFNMMGKPALVKAGGLATVWALKLGLPVKGLIRNTIYKHFCGGESVQEAREVIHKLADANVHTVLDYAAEAQDTEAGFNAVQQEILQNIRLAGRTKAFSYISIKLTGLGPNEVFEKLHAQQSLTQEEQKAFARTKHRLDSICAAASKARVRVYIDAEECWLQRPFDALAEEMMRRYNTQHAVVFNTLQMYRTDRVVYLKSLLSRFKDMGIILGVKLVRGAYLEKEQARAKELGYPCPVFKRKQDTDQSFNQALSICLSHLGQLELCAATHNADSITYLTEQIQEQHIENHRQRIHFSQLYGMSDNLTYNLADAGYNVSKYLPYGEVATAVPYLIRRAEENTSITGQMSRELAFLAQEIKRRNL
;
A
#
# COMPACT_ATOMS: atom_id res chain seq x y z
N MET A 1 21.07 -23.53 20.80
CA MET A 1 20.16 -22.47 21.27
C MET A 1 20.96 -21.20 21.55
N ARG A 2 20.91 -20.22 20.65
CA ARG A 2 21.29 -18.82 20.93
C ARG A 2 20.23 -17.96 20.28
N GLN A 3 19.27 -17.51 21.09
CA GLN A 3 18.35 -16.45 20.69
C GLN A 3 19.18 -15.16 20.62
N THR A 4 19.39 -14.65 19.41
CA THR A 4 19.84 -13.28 19.20
C THR A 4 18.69 -12.35 19.60
N THR A 5 18.70 -11.92 20.86
CA THR A 5 17.96 -10.75 21.30
C THR A 5 18.56 -9.53 20.61
N ALA A 6 17.91 -9.07 19.54
CA ALA A 6 18.20 -7.78 18.96
C ALA A 6 18.03 -6.72 20.08
N ARG A 7 19.10 -6.00 20.40
CA ARG A 7 19.04 -4.85 21.31
C ARG A 7 18.03 -3.87 20.73
N GLN A 8 16.89 -3.69 21.40
CA GLN A 8 15.97 -2.61 21.10
C GLN A 8 16.65 -1.31 21.56
N THR A 9 17.13 -0.52 20.61
CA THR A 9 17.58 0.85 20.84
C THR A 9 16.38 1.67 21.36
N PRO A 10 16.54 2.55 22.37
CA PRO A 10 15.46 3.43 22.80
C PRO A 10 14.92 4.21 21.60
N ALA A 11 13.60 4.31 21.48
CA ALA A 11 12.95 5.03 20.40
C ALA A 11 13.37 6.51 20.41
N GLY A 12 13.88 7.01 19.29
CA GLY A 12 13.98 8.45 19.08
C GLY A 12 12.59 9.09 19.02
N VAL A 13 12.50 10.40 19.25
CA VAL A 13 11.25 11.16 19.08
C VAL A 13 11.00 11.33 17.59
N PHE A 14 9.81 10.94 17.12
CA PHE A 14 9.41 11.17 15.73
C PHE A 14 9.35 12.68 15.44
N ASN A 15 10.17 13.15 14.50
CA ASN A 15 10.19 14.54 14.05
C ASN A 15 10.08 14.60 12.52
N PRO A 16 8.89 14.86 11.95
CA PRO A 16 8.69 14.87 10.50
C PRO A 16 9.37 16.04 9.77
N ASP A 17 9.92 17.02 10.49
CA ASP A 17 10.54 18.22 9.92
C ASP A 17 12.09 18.13 9.86
N ASN A 18 12.67 17.02 10.32
CA ASN A 18 14.13 16.82 10.26
C ASN A 18 14.56 16.47 8.82
N LEU A 19 14.99 17.49 8.08
CA LEU A 19 15.41 17.36 6.68
C LEU A 19 16.73 16.61 6.48
N GLN A 20 17.62 16.63 7.48
CA GLN A 20 18.89 15.91 7.39
C GLN A 20 18.66 14.40 7.34
N VAL A 21 17.77 13.88 8.20
CA VAL A 21 17.34 12.49 8.17
C VAL A 21 16.59 12.20 6.86
N THR A 22 15.61 13.05 6.53
CA THR A 22 14.75 12.92 5.34
C THR A 22 15.53 12.71 4.04
N PHE A 23 16.58 13.51 3.83
CA PHE A 23 17.32 13.55 2.56
C PHE A 23 18.75 13.00 2.65
N SER A 24 19.11 12.37 3.78
CA SER A 24 20.42 11.75 4.02
C SER A 24 20.88 10.85 2.87
N ASN A 25 19.95 10.05 2.32
CA ASN A 25 20.23 9.08 1.26
C ASN A 25 19.92 9.59 -0.16
N ARG A 26 19.67 10.89 -0.34
CA ARG A 26 19.38 11.48 -1.65
C ARG A 26 20.59 12.22 -2.21
N SER A 27 20.92 11.92 -3.47
CA SER A 27 21.87 12.69 -4.26
C SER A 27 21.28 14.03 -4.73
N ASP A 28 22.14 14.96 -5.09
CA ASP A 28 21.73 16.29 -5.54
C ASP A 28 20.91 16.24 -6.85
N GLN A 29 21.22 15.29 -7.73
CA GLN A 29 20.45 15.04 -8.94
C GLN A 29 19.04 14.50 -8.63
N GLU A 30 18.92 13.58 -7.68
CA GLU A 30 17.62 13.08 -7.23
C GLU A 30 16.77 14.19 -6.60
N LEU A 31 17.37 15.10 -5.82
CA LEU A 31 16.67 16.24 -5.23
C LEU A 31 16.15 17.21 -6.30
N LYS A 32 16.98 17.56 -7.29
CA LYS A 32 16.59 18.44 -8.40
C LYS A 32 15.46 17.82 -9.24
N LEU A 33 15.56 16.52 -9.53
CA LEU A 33 14.52 15.78 -10.25
C LEU A 33 13.21 15.75 -9.47
N ALA A 34 13.26 15.43 -8.17
CA ALA A 34 12.09 15.43 -7.31
C ALA A 34 11.43 16.82 -7.28
N TYR A 35 12.19 17.88 -7.01
CA TYR A 35 11.67 19.24 -6.98
C TYR A 35 10.98 19.63 -8.29
N TRP A 36 11.61 19.33 -9.43
CA TRP A 36 11.01 19.58 -10.74
C TRP A 36 9.70 18.80 -10.95
N LEU A 37 9.68 17.50 -10.61
CA LEU A 37 8.48 16.65 -10.72
C LEU A 37 7.33 17.17 -9.86
N PHE A 38 7.58 17.40 -8.56
CA PHE A 38 6.57 17.89 -7.63
C PHE A 38 6.03 19.26 -8.05
N ASN A 39 6.87 20.14 -8.61
CA ASN A 39 6.45 21.45 -9.10
C ASN A 39 5.55 21.34 -10.33
N MET A 40 5.79 20.36 -11.20
CA MET A 40 4.92 20.07 -12.35
C MET A 40 3.60 19.44 -11.91
N MET A 41 3.64 18.52 -10.94
CA MET A 41 2.45 17.88 -10.37
C MET A 41 1.57 18.86 -9.60
N GLY A 42 2.13 19.92 -9.02
CA GLY A 42 1.38 21.00 -8.38
C GLY A 42 0.45 21.80 -9.32
N LYS A 43 0.40 21.47 -10.62
CA LYS A 43 -0.42 22.13 -11.64
C LYS A 43 -1.50 21.17 -12.16
N PRO A 44 -2.74 21.18 -11.59
CA PRO A 44 -3.77 20.19 -11.92
C PRO A 44 -4.14 20.10 -13.41
N ALA A 45 -4.18 21.23 -14.12
CA ALA A 45 -4.45 21.26 -15.55
C ALA A 45 -3.36 20.52 -16.37
N LEU A 46 -2.10 20.67 -15.97
CA LEU A 46 -0.97 20.00 -16.61
C LEU A 46 -1.00 18.49 -16.36
N VAL A 47 -1.31 18.06 -15.13
CA VAL A 47 -1.41 16.63 -14.79
C VAL A 47 -2.48 15.93 -15.61
N LYS A 48 -3.69 16.52 -15.69
CA LYS A 48 -4.79 15.96 -16.50
C LYS A 48 -4.44 15.89 -17.99
N ALA A 49 -3.90 16.97 -18.55
CA ALA A 49 -3.51 17.00 -19.95
C ALA A 49 -2.38 16.00 -20.25
N GLY A 50 -1.36 15.95 -19.40
CA GLY A 50 -0.21 15.05 -19.53
C GLY A 50 -0.60 13.57 -19.41
N GLY A 51 -1.50 13.22 -18.49
CA GLY A 51 -2.03 11.85 -18.36
C GLY A 51 -2.73 11.38 -19.63
N LEU A 52 -3.66 12.19 -20.16
CA LEU A 52 -4.37 11.89 -21.42
C LEU A 52 -3.41 11.78 -22.61
N ALA A 53 -2.48 12.73 -22.75
CA ALA A 53 -1.48 12.72 -23.82
C ALA A 53 -0.58 11.49 -23.75
N THR A 54 -0.18 11.06 -22.55
CA THR A 54 0.66 9.87 -22.33
C THR A 54 -0.05 8.60 -22.77
N VAL A 55 -1.33 8.42 -22.37
CA VAL A 55 -2.13 7.27 -22.78
C VAL A 55 -2.31 7.24 -24.30
N TRP A 56 -2.58 8.38 -24.91
CA TRP A 56 -2.74 8.49 -26.37
C TRP A 56 -1.44 8.18 -27.11
N ALA A 57 -0.31 8.73 -26.66
CA ALA A 57 1.00 8.50 -27.25
C ALA A 57 1.41 7.01 -27.19
N LEU A 58 1.13 6.33 -26.08
CA LEU A 58 1.40 4.90 -25.94
C LEU A 58 0.50 4.05 -26.85
N LYS A 59 -0.80 4.39 -26.96
CA LYS A 59 -1.74 3.70 -27.87
C LYS A 59 -1.32 3.83 -29.34
N LEU A 60 -0.75 4.98 -29.71
CA LEU A 60 -0.25 5.22 -31.07
C LEU A 60 1.18 4.70 -31.31
N GLY A 61 1.82 4.07 -30.32
CA GLY A 61 3.19 3.58 -30.45
C GLY A 61 4.25 4.66 -30.58
N LEU A 62 3.97 5.91 -30.16
CA LEU A 62 4.94 7.00 -30.19
C LEU A 62 6.11 6.70 -29.21
N PRO A 63 7.35 7.17 -29.51
CA PRO A 63 8.55 6.84 -28.74
C PRO A 63 8.67 7.63 -27.43
N VAL A 64 7.62 7.67 -26.59
CA VAL A 64 7.59 8.40 -25.31
C VAL A 64 8.06 7.57 -24.12
N LYS A 65 8.27 6.25 -24.30
CA LYS A 65 8.64 5.32 -23.21
C LYS A 65 9.89 5.75 -22.45
N GLY A 66 10.95 6.18 -23.16
CA GLY A 66 12.20 6.61 -22.53
C GLY A 66 12.04 7.85 -21.65
N LEU A 67 11.22 8.81 -22.07
CA LEU A 67 10.92 10.00 -21.29
C LEU A 67 10.15 9.64 -20.01
N ILE A 68 9.12 8.79 -20.13
CA ILE A 68 8.33 8.32 -18.99
C ILE A 68 9.21 7.55 -18.00
N ARG A 69 10.03 6.62 -18.52
CA ARG A 69 10.97 5.80 -17.72
C ARG A 69 11.91 6.68 -16.90
N ASN A 70 12.53 7.67 -17.53
CA ASN A 70 13.57 8.50 -16.90
C ASN A 70 13.03 9.66 -16.05
N THR A 71 11.71 9.83 -15.95
CA THR A 71 11.08 10.91 -15.17
C THR A 71 10.16 10.35 -14.08
N ILE A 72 8.84 10.36 -14.33
CA ILE A 72 7.81 9.99 -13.35
C ILE A 72 7.93 8.53 -12.92
N TYR A 73 8.29 7.63 -13.84
CA TYR A 73 8.42 6.22 -13.52
C TYR A 73 9.58 5.96 -12.54
N LYS A 74 10.79 6.49 -12.82
CA LYS A 74 11.96 6.34 -11.93
C LYS A 74 11.71 6.88 -10.52
N HIS A 75 10.83 7.87 -10.38
CA HIS A 75 10.51 8.46 -9.09
C HIS A 75 9.53 7.61 -8.25
N PHE A 76 8.54 6.99 -8.88
CA PHE A 76 7.44 6.29 -8.19
C PHE A 76 7.49 4.76 -8.29
N CYS A 77 8.34 4.19 -9.15
CA CYS A 77 8.51 2.75 -9.35
C CYS A 77 9.96 2.32 -9.06
N GLY A 78 10.12 1.07 -8.64
CA GLY A 78 11.43 0.47 -8.35
C GLY A 78 12.22 0.04 -9.58
N GLY A 79 11.56 -0.21 -10.71
CA GLY A 79 12.17 -0.70 -11.94
C GLY A 79 11.24 -1.61 -12.73
N GLU A 80 11.61 -1.97 -13.95
CA GLU A 80 10.76 -2.78 -14.82
C GLU A 80 10.75 -4.27 -14.43
N SER A 81 11.72 -4.68 -13.62
CA SER A 81 11.84 -6.03 -13.06
C SER A 81 12.19 -5.98 -11.58
N VAL A 82 11.99 -7.11 -10.89
CA VAL A 82 12.41 -7.28 -9.49
C VAL A 82 13.92 -7.05 -9.34
N GLN A 83 14.71 -7.44 -10.34
CA GLN A 83 16.17 -7.27 -10.37
C GLN A 83 16.54 -5.79 -10.41
N GLU A 84 15.88 -4.98 -11.22
CA GLU A 84 16.05 -3.51 -11.23
C GLU A 84 15.62 -2.91 -9.87
N ALA A 85 14.53 -3.41 -9.29
CA ALA A 85 14.04 -2.94 -7.99
C ALA A 85 15.00 -3.24 -6.82
N ARG A 86 15.99 -4.15 -6.97
CA ARG A 86 16.91 -4.53 -5.89
C ARG A 86 17.74 -3.36 -5.37
N GLU A 87 18.16 -2.45 -6.25
CA GLU A 87 18.95 -1.28 -5.84
C GLU A 87 18.14 -0.40 -4.89
N VAL A 88 16.87 -0.15 -5.22
CA VAL A 88 15.94 0.61 -4.37
C VAL A 88 15.67 -0.14 -3.07
N ILE A 89 15.45 -1.45 -3.13
CA ILE A 89 15.20 -2.28 -1.96
C ILE A 89 16.38 -2.22 -0.98
N HIS A 90 17.62 -2.34 -1.47
CA HIS A 90 18.81 -2.23 -0.63
C HIS A 90 18.97 -0.83 -0.04
N LYS A 91 18.77 0.23 -0.83
CA LYS A 91 18.82 1.62 -0.37
C LYS A 91 17.81 1.90 0.75
N LEU A 92 16.61 1.33 0.65
CA LEU A 92 15.59 1.42 1.71
C LEU A 92 16.01 0.63 2.95
N ALA A 93 16.54 -0.58 2.78
CA ALA A 93 17.00 -1.43 3.88
C ALA A 93 18.15 -0.79 4.67
N ASP A 94 19.11 -0.15 3.99
CA ASP A 94 20.23 0.59 4.62
C ASP A 94 19.72 1.75 5.50
N ALA A 95 18.53 2.27 5.20
CA ALA A 95 17.86 3.31 5.97
C ALA A 95 16.89 2.77 7.04
N ASN A 96 16.92 1.46 7.33
CA ASN A 96 15.96 0.75 8.18
C ASN A 96 14.49 0.88 7.71
N VAL A 97 14.28 1.05 6.41
CA VAL A 97 12.95 1.11 5.80
C VAL A 97 12.66 -0.21 5.08
N HIS A 98 11.57 -0.86 5.46
CA HIS A 98 11.13 -2.09 4.79
C HIS A 98 10.54 -1.78 3.40
N THR A 99 10.50 -2.80 2.53
CA THR A 99 9.82 -2.70 1.25
C THR A 99 8.57 -3.57 1.24
N VAL A 100 7.46 -3.01 0.77
CA VAL A 100 6.26 -3.74 0.33
C VAL A 100 6.33 -3.81 -1.19
N LEU A 101 6.68 -4.97 -1.73
CA LEU A 101 6.83 -5.14 -3.17
C LEU A 101 5.45 -5.32 -3.83
N ASP A 102 5.18 -4.54 -4.87
CA ASP A 102 3.94 -4.59 -5.64
C ASP A 102 4.22 -4.82 -7.12
N TYR A 103 3.65 -5.89 -7.67
CA TYR A 103 3.74 -6.16 -9.09
C TYR A 103 2.66 -5.39 -9.83
N ALA A 104 3.05 -4.31 -10.53
CA ALA A 104 2.17 -3.31 -11.09
C ALA A 104 1.41 -3.75 -12.37
N ALA A 105 1.41 -5.05 -12.69
CA ALA A 105 0.66 -5.56 -13.84
C ALA A 105 -0.83 -5.60 -13.51
N GLU A 106 -1.57 -4.58 -13.92
CA GLU A 106 -3.03 -4.55 -13.83
C GLU A 106 -3.67 -5.31 -15.00
N ALA A 107 -4.73 -6.08 -14.69
CA ALA A 107 -5.73 -6.62 -15.62
C ALA A 107 -5.21 -7.49 -16.77
N GLN A 108 -4.92 -8.77 -16.46
CA GLN A 108 -5.05 -9.84 -17.46
C GLN A 108 -6.27 -10.69 -17.10
N ASP A 109 -7.39 -10.48 -17.80
CA ASP A 109 -8.65 -11.18 -17.54
C ASP A 109 -8.71 -12.55 -18.24
N THR A 110 -7.61 -13.31 -18.12
CA THR A 110 -7.49 -14.65 -18.70
C THR A 110 -6.85 -15.60 -17.70
N GLU A 111 -7.18 -16.88 -17.77
CA GLU A 111 -6.60 -17.91 -16.90
C GLU A 111 -5.06 -17.97 -17.00
N ALA A 112 -4.51 -17.76 -18.21
CA ALA A 112 -3.06 -17.68 -18.42
C ALA A 112 -2.46 -16.46 -17.69
N GLY A 113 -3.14 -15.32 -17.73
CA GLY A 113 -2.72 -14.11 -17.04
C GLY A 113 -2.77 -14.24 -15.52
N PHE A 114 -3.85 -14.79 -14.97
CA PHE A 114 -3.95 -15.06 -13.54
C PHE A 114 -2.86 -16.03 -13.06
N ASN A 115 -2.52 -17.03 -13.87
CA ASN A 115 -1.42 -17.94 -13.59
C ASN A 115 -0.05 -17.23 -13.64
N ALA A 116 0.17 -16.36 -14.61
CA ALA A 116 1.40 -15.58 -14.73
C ALA A 116 1.60 -14.67 -13.50
N VAL A 117 0.55 -13.95 -13.07
CA VAL A 117 0.56 -13.13 -11.85
C VAL A 117 0.87 -13.98 -10.62
N GLN A 118 0.23 -15.15 -10.48
CA GLN A 118 0.52 -16.07 -9.38
C GLN A 118 2.00 -16.51 -9.38
N GLN A 119 2.54 -16.89 -10.54
CA GLN A 119 3.93 -17.33 -10.64
C GLN A 119 4.91 -16.21 -10.28
N GLU A 120 4.65 -14.98 -10.74
CA GLU A 120 5.47 -13.82 -10.40
C GLU A 120 5.48 -13.57 -8.88
N ILE A 121 4.30 -13.57 -8.24
CA ILE A 121 4.18 -13.41 -6.79
C ILE A 121 4.92 -14.53 -6.04
N LEU A 122 4.80 -15.78 -6.48
CA LEU A 122 5.50 -16.91 -5.87
C LEU A 122 7.03 -16.80 -6.05
N GLN A 123 7.50 -16.30 -7.18
CA GLN A 123 8.93 -16.03 -7.40
C GLN A 123 9.43 -14.94 -6.45
N ASN A 124 8.67 -13.87 -6.27
CA ASN A 124 8.98 -12.80 -5.31
C ASN A 124 9.06 -13.32 -3.88
N ILE A 125 8.10 -14.16 -3.45
CA ILE A 125 8.12 -14.77 -2.12
C ILE A 125 9.38 -15.62 -1.92
N ARG A 126 9.75 -16.42 -2.94
CA ARG A 126 10.98 -17.24 -2.88
C ARG A 126 12.22 -16.37 -2.81
N LEU A 127 12.27 -15.26 -3.56
CA LEU A 127 13.38 -14.32 -3.53
C LEU A 127 13.48 -13.68 -2.14
N ALA A 128 12.39 -13.15 -1.61
CA ALA A 128 12.30 -12.58 -0.26
C ALA A 128 12.80 -13.56 0.81
N GLY A 129 12.35 -14.81 0.77
CA GLY A 129 12.78 -15.83 1.74
C GLY A 129 14.27 -16.17 1.66
N ARG A 130 14.90 -16.03 0.48
CA ARG A 130 16.33 -16.32 0.26
C ARG A 130 17.23 -15.15 0.61
N THR A 131 16.87 -13.95 0.16
CA THR A 131 17.72 -12.76 0.29
C THR A 131 17.41 -11.96 1.54
N LYS A 132 16.22 -12.16 2.12
CA LYS A 132 15.64 -11.29 3.16
C LYS A 132 15.58 -9.82 2.73
N ALA A 133 15.64 -9.54 1.42
CA ALA A 133 15.71 -8.17 0.90
C ALA A 133 14.42 -7.39 1.17
N PHE A 134 13.28 -8.07 1.25
CA PHE A 134 11.99 -7.49 1.61
C PHE A 134 11.15 -8.50 2.39
N SER A 135 10.17 -8.00 3.15
CA SER A 135 9.36 -8.83 4.07
C SER A 135 7.86 -8.71 3.83
N TYR A 136 7.46 -7.90 2.85
CA TYR A 136 6.05 -7.62 2.55
C TYR A 136 5.81 -7.67 1.04
N ILE A 137 4.68 -8.23 0.64
CA ILE A 137 4.20 -8.24 -0.75
C ILE A 137 2.74 -7.80 -0.76
N SER A 138 2.38 -6.99 -1.75
CA SER A 138 0.98 -6.67 -2.04
C SER A 138 0.42 -7.57 -3.14
N ILE A 139 -0.85 -7.94 -3.01
CA ILE A 139 -1.58 -8.68 -4.04
C ILE A 139 -2.96 -8.06 -4.27
N LYS A 140 -3.40 -8.05 -5.53
CA LYS A 140 -4.74 -7.70 -5.96
C LYS A 140 -5.51 -8.95 -6.33
N LEU A 141 -6.74 -9.09 -5.87
CA LEU A 141 -7.53 -10.29 -6.14
C LEU A 141 -8.06 -10.32 -7.58
N THR A 142 -8.30 -9.15 -8.17
CA THR A 142 -8.56 -9.01 -9.62
C THR A 142 -7.40 -9.50 -10.49
N GLY A 143 -6.18 -9.58 -9.96
CA GLY A 143 -5.02 -10.19 -10.63
C GLY A 143 -4.98 -11.72 -10.54
N LEU A 144 -5.88 -12.35 -9.76
CA LEU A 144 -5.89 -13.80 -9.51
C LEU A 144 -7.17 -14.49 -9.98
N GLY A 145 -8.18 -13.73 -10.39
CA GLY A 145 -9.45 -14.27 -10.85
C GLY A 145 -10.35 -13.25 -11.55
N PRO A 146 -11.42 -13.73 -12.21
CA PRO A 146 -12.27 -12.88 -13.04
C PRO A 146 -13.09 -11.87 -12.23
N ASN A 147 -13.12 -10.62 -12.70
CA ASN A 147 -13.86 -9.55 -12.03
C ASN A 147 -15.35 -9.85 -11.94
N GLU A 148 -15.97 -10.33 -13.02
CA GLU A 148 -17.40 -10.64 -13.08
C GLU A 148 -17.84 -11.63 -11.98
N VAL A 149 -16.98 -12.60 -11.65
CA VAL A 149 -17.23 -13.58 -10.58
C VAL A 149 -17.26 -12.87 -9.22
N PHE A 150 -16.32 -11.97 -8.97
CA PHE A 150 -16.30 -11.18 -7.73
C PHE A 150 -17.50 -10.23 -7.63
N GLU A 151 -17.90 -9.59 -8.73
CA GLU A 151 -19.09 -8.74 -8.77
C GLU A 151 -20.36 -9.52 -8.42
N LYS A 152 -20.55 -10.70 -9.02
CA LYS A 152 -21.67 -11.59 -8.70
C LYS A 152 -21.67 -12.01 -7.23
N LEU A 153 -20.52 -12.43 -6.71
CA LEU A 153 -20.38 -12.81 -5.30
C LEU A 153 -20.66 -11.64 -4.35
N HIS A 154 -20.21 -10.43 -4.69
CA HIS A 154 -20.52 -9.24 -3.91
C HIS A 154 -22.02 -8.95 -3.91
N ALA A 155 -22.66 -9.03 -5.07
CA ALA A 155 -24.09 -8.86 -5.24
C ALA A 155 -24.93 -10.03 -4.68
N GLN A 156 -24.27 -11.06 -4.12
CA GLN A 156 -24.90 -12.29 -3.61
C GLN A 156 -25.71 -13.05 -4.68
N GLN A 157 -25.25 -12.99 -5.92
CA GLN A 157 -25.82 -13.72 -7.05
C GLN A 157 -25.24 -15.14 -7.12
N SER A 158 -26.04 -16.08 -7.61
CA SER A 158 -25.59 -17.45 -7.85
C SER A 158 -24.58 -17.51 -9.00
N LEU A 159 -23.51 -18.27 -8.80
CA LEU A 159 -22.53 -18.57 -9.84
C LEU A 159 -22.96 -19.78 -10.66
N THR A 160 -22.73 -19.73 -11.96
CA THR A 160 -22.79 -20.89 -12.86
C THR A 160 -21.71 -21.92 -12.51
N GLN A 161 -21.80 -23.14 -13.03
CA GLN A 161 -20.79 -24.18 -12.77
C GLN A 161 -19.38 -23.77 -13.22
N GLU A 162 -19.25 -23.10 -14.37
CA GLU A 162 -17.95 -22.63 -14.86
C GLU A 162 -17.38 -21.50 -14.01
N GLU A 163 -18.22 -20.59 -13.53
CA GLU A 163 -17.83 -19.52 -12.61
C GLU A 163 -17.41 -20.06 -11.24
N GLN A 164 -18.08 -21.11 -10.75
CA GLN A 164 -17.67 -21.80 -9.53
C GLN A 164 -16.29 -22.44 -9.69
N LYS A 165 -16.02 -23.08 -10.84
CA LYS A 165 -14.69 -23.63 -11.15
C LYS A 165 -13.64 -22.52 -11.24
N ALA A 166 -13.96 -21.37 -11.86
CA ALA A 166 -13.08 -20.22 -11.93
C ALA A 166 -12.76 -19.67 -10.53
N PHE A 167 -13.78 -19.51 -9.68
CA PHE A 167 -13.58 -19.08 -8.31
C PHE A 167 -12.75 -20.07 -7.49
N ALA A 168 -12.95 -21.38 -7.68
CA ALA A 168 -12.13 -22.40 -7.04
C ALA A 168 -10.65 -22.30 -7.44
N ARG A 169 -10.36 -22.00 -8.72
CA ARG A 169 -8.98 -21.73 -9.17
C ARG A 169 -8.41 -20.48 -8.51
N THR A 170 -9.18 -19.39 -8.42
CA THR A 170 -8.78 -18.16 -7.69
C THR A 170 -8.43 -18.48 -6.24
N LYS A 171 -9.27 -19.23 -5.53
CA LYS A 171 -9.01 -19.66 -4.14
C LYS A 171 -7.72 -20.46 -4.05
N HIS A 172 -7.49 -21.40 -4.96
CA HIS A 172 -6.26 -22.19 -5.00
C HIS A 172 -5.01 -21.33 -5.24
N ARG A 173 -5.10 -20.32 -6.12
CA ARG A 173 -3.99 -19.38 -6.36
C ARG A 173 -3.64 -18.59 -5.12
N LEU A 174 -4.64 -17.98 -4.49
CA LEU A 174 -4.49 -17.22 -3.25
C LEU A 174 -3.91 -18.09 -2.14
N ASP A 175 -4.44 -19.29 -1.95
CA ASP A 175 -3.97 -20.22 -0.92
C ASP A 175 -2.50 -20.60 -1.11
N SER A 176 -2.10 -20.90 -2.35
CA SER A 176 -0.71 -21.22 -2.68
C SER A 176 0.24 -20.05 -2.36
N ILE A 177 -0.19 -18.81 -2.63
CA ILE A 177 0.56 -17.60 -2.31
C ILE A 177 0.70 -17.45 -0.80
N CYS A 178 -0.40 -17.53 -0.04
CA CYS A 178 -0.38 -17.38 1.42
C CYS A 178 0.42 -18.50 2.11
N ALA A 179 0.33 -19.75 1.62
CA ALA A 179 1.12 -20.86 2.11
C ALA A 179 2.63 -20.64 1.90
N ALA A 180 3.02 -20.20 0.69
CA ALA A 180 4.40 -19.89 0.38
C ALA A 180 4.92 -18.73 1.24
N ALA A 181 4.11 -17.68 1.43
CA ALA A 181 4.46 -16.52 2.23
C ALA A 181 4.64 -16.88 3.71
N SER A 182 3.73 -17.68 4.28
CA SER A 182 3.84 -18.21 5.64
C SER A 182 5.15 -18.98 5.85
N LYS A 183 5.48 -19.90 4.92
CA LYS A 183 6.73 -20.67 4.97
C LYS A 183 7.98 -19.79 4.86
N ALA A 184 7.92 -18.76 4.02
CA ALA A 184 9.03 -17.82 3.79
C ALA A 184 9.12 -16.70 4.85
N ARG A 185 8.17 -16.62 5.80
CA ARG A 185 8.02 -15.51 6.76
C ARG A 185 7.88 -14.15 6.07
N VAL A 186 7.14 -14.13 4.96
CA VAL A 186 6.76 -12.93 4.22
C VAL A 186 5.31 -12.60 4.56
N ARG A 187 5.01 -11.32 4.77
CA ARG A 187 3.66 -10.83 5.01
C ARG A 187 2.99 -10.46 3.69
N VAL A 188 1.72 -10.80 3.54
CA VAL A 188 0.90 -10.56 2.35
C VAL A 188 -0.17 -9.55 2.68
N TYR A 189 -0.18 -8.44 1.95
CA TYR A 189 -1.26 -7.45 1.98
C TYR A 189 -2.22 -7.78 0.84
N ILE A 190 -3.45 -8.16 1.19
CA ILE A 190 -4.53 -8.26 0.22
C ILE A 190 -5.08 -6.85 0.05
N ASP A 191 -4.81 -6.24 -1.10
CA ASP A 191 -5.26 -4.88 -1.37
C ASP A 191 -6.77 -4.82 -1.55
N ALA A 192 -7.34 -3.72 -1.06
CA ALA A 192 -8.73 -3.39 -1.30
C ALA A 192 -8.87 -2.64 -2.62
N GLU A 193 -9.88 -3.02 -3.39
CA GLU A 193 -10.16 -2.46 -4.70
C GLU A 193 -11.53 -1.74 -4.64
N GLU A 194 -12.34 -1.80 -5.68
CA GLU A 194 -13.63 -1.13 -5.69
C GLU A 194 -14.65 -1.79 -4.74
N CYS A 195 -15.59 -0.99 -4.21
CA CYS A 195 -16.45 -1.39 -3.12
C CYS A 195 -17.33 -2.60 -3.48
N TRP A 196 -17.73 -2.68 -4.76
CA TRP A 196 -18.55 -3.75 -5.33
C TRP A 196 -17.79 -5.05 -5.59
N LEU A 197 -16.50 -5.11 -5.25
CA LEU A 197 -15.70 -6.34 -5.22
C LEU A 197 -15.35 -6.76 -3.79
N GLN A 198 -15.53 -5.87 -2.81
CA GLN A 198 -14.88 -6.03 -1.51
C GLN A 198 -15.44 -7.16 -0.62
N ARG A 199 -16.71 -7.54 -0.75
CA ARG A 199 -17.31 -8.61 0.08
C ARG A 199 -16.59 -9.96 -0.11
N PRO A 200 -16.43 -10.50 -1.34
CA PRO A 200 -15.64 -11.71 -1.53
C PRO A 200 -14.18 -11.52 -1.13
N PHE A 201 -13.62 -10.31 -1.25
CA PHE A 201 -12.22 -10.05 -0.86
C PHE A 201 -12.03 -10.15 0.65
N ASP A 202 -12.92 -9.52 1.42
CA ASP A 202 -12.96 -9.62 2.88
C ASP A 202 -13.11 -11.09 3.31
N ALA A 203 -14.01 -11.84 2.68
CA ALA A 203 -14.23 -13.25 2.99
C ALA A 203 -12.99 -14.12 2.70
N LEU A 204 -12.32 -13.90 1.56
CA LEU A 204 -11.09 -14.60 1.19
C LEU A 204 -9.94 -14.25 2.14
N ALA A 205 -9.78 -12.97 2.49
CA ALA A 205 -8.77 -12.54 3.45
C ALA A 205 -9.01 -13.17 4.83
N GLU A 206 -10.25 -13.20 5.32
CA GLU A 206 -10.62 -13.85 6.57
C GLU A 206 -10.42 -15.37 6.55
N GLU A 207 -10.66 -16.03 5.42
CA GLU A 207 -10.35 -17.46 5.24
C GLU A 207 -8.84 -17.70 5.33
N MET A 208 -8.02 -16.87 4.68
CA MET A 208 -6.57 -17.00 4.72
C MET A 208 -5.97 -16.63 6.07
N MET A 209 -6.53 -15.63 6.78
CA MET A 209 -6.12 -15.29 8.14
C MET A 209 -6.34 -16.48 9.09
N ARG A 210 -7.49 -17.17 9.00
CA ARG A 210 -7.75 -18.39 9.80
C ARG A 210 -6.71 -19.48 9.58
N ARG A 211 -6.25 -19.63 8.33
CA ARG A 211 -5.33 -20.70 7.95
C ARG A 211 -3.88 -20.38 8.30
N TYR A 212 -3.47 -19.12 8.18
CA TYR A 212 -2.04 -18.75 8.20
C TYR A 212 -1.64 -17.80 9.33
N ASN A 213 -2.57 -17.06 9.93
CA ASN A 213 -2.24 -16.15 11.02
C ASN A 213 -2.34 -16.85 12.37
N THR A 214 -1.23 -17.42 12.83
CA THR A 214 -1.16 -18.07 14.14
C THR A 214 -0.59 -17.10 15.17
N GLN A 215 0.70 -17.20 15.48
CA GLN A 215 1.38 -16.36 16.47
C GLN A 215 1.66 -14.93 15.98
N HIS A 216 1.63 -14.72 14.67
CA HIS A 216 1.82 -13.43 14.01
C HIS A 216 0.92 -13.35 12.77
N ALA A 217 0.64 -12.14 12.31
CA ALA A 217 -0.10 -11.95 11.06
C ALA A 217 0.81 -12.22 9.86
N VAL A 218 0.39 -13.17 9.02
CA VAL A 218 0.97 -13.41 7.69
C VAL A 218 0.14 -12.67 6.65
N VAL A 219 -1.18 -12.75 6.75
CA VAL A 219 -2.14 -12.15 5.83
C VAL A 219 -2.79 -10.94 6.49
N PHE A 220 -2.82 -9.83 5.77
CA PHE A 220 -3.51 -8.61 6.19
C PHE A 220 -4.64 -8.29 5.23
N ASN A 221 -5.83 -8.01 5.79
CA ASN A 221 -6.93 -7.42 5.03
C ASN A 221 -6.79 -5.89 5.00
N THR A 222 -6.96 -5.29 3.83
CA THR A 222 -6.92 -3.83 3.67
C THR A 222 -8.30 -3.22 3.87
N LEU A 223 -8.43 -2.27 4.79
CA LEU A 223 -9.67 -1.53 5.05
C LEU A 223 -9.54 -0.09 4.57
N GLN A 224 -10.43 0.29 3.65
CA GLN A 224 -10.50 1.63 3.08
C GLN A 224 -11.38 2.54 3.94
N MET A 225 -10.78 3.31 4.83
CA MET A 225 -11.48 4.10 5.85
C MET A 225 -12.29 5.28 5.31
N TYR A 226 -12.21 5.58 4.00
CA TYR A 226 -13.13 6.49 3.32
C TYR A 226 -14.55 5.95 3.19
N ARG A 227 -14.77 4.65 3.46
CA ARG A 227 -16.07 4.00 3.40
C ARG A 227 -16.78 4.07 4.74
N THR A 228 -18.08 4.26 4.67
CA THR A 228 -18.94 4.46 5.86
C THR A 228 -19.13 3.21 6.71
N ASP A 229 -18.84 2.02 6.16
CA ASP A 229 -19.09 0.73 6.81
C ASP A 229 -17.86 0.11 7.50
N ARG A 230 -16.65 0.64 7.29
CA ARG A 230 -15.41 -0.06 7.64
C ARG A 230 -15.09 -0.10 9.13
N VAL A 231 -15.46 0.93 9.90
CA VAL A 231 -15.34 0.88 11.37
C VAL A 231 -16.23 -0.20 11.96
N VAL A 232 -17.46 -0.35 11.45
CA VAL A 232 -18.40 -1.40 11.88
C VAL A 232 -17.85 -2.78 11.50
N TYR A 233 -17.34 -2.92 10.28
CA TYR A 233 -16.67 -4.15 9.83
C TYR A 233 -15.49 -4.52 10.74
N LEU A 234 -14.61 -3.59 11.09
CA LEU A 234 -13.47 -3.83 11.98
C LEU A 234 -13.90 -4.33 13.36
N LYS A 235 -14.92 -3.71 13.97
CA LYS A 235 -15.48 -4.16 15.26
C LYS A 235 -16.08 -5.56 15.16
N SER A 236 -16.82 -5.85 14.08
CA SER A 236 -17.37 -7.17 13.81
C SER A 236 -16.28 -8.22 13.61
N LEU A 237 -15.20 -7.88 12.88
CA LEU A 237 -14.04 -8.75 12.69
C LEU A 237 -13.40 -9.12 14.03
N LEU A 238 -13.13 -8.14 14.89
CA LEU A 238 -12.58 -8.40 16.23
C LEU A 238 -13.49 -9.32 17.06
N SER A 239 -14.80 -9.05 17.05
CA SER A 239 -15.77 -9.85 17.80
C SER A 239 -15.83 -11.31 17.32
N ARG A 240 -15.90 -11.54 16.00
CA ARG A 240 -16.01 -12.88 15.41
C ARG A 240 -14.77 -13.75 15.61
N PHE A 241 -13.60 -13.14 15.80
CA PHE A 241 -12.33 -13.84 15.86
C PHE A 241 -11.67 -13.88 17.24
N LYS A 242 -12.26 -13.21 18.24
CA LYS A 242 -11.70 -13.03 19.60
C LYS A 242 -11.19 -14.33 20.23
N ASP A 243 -11.94 -15.43 20.11
CA ASP A 243 -11.66 -16.69 20.80
C ASP A 243 -11.08 -17.78 19.88
N MET A 244 -10.68 -17.43 18.66
CA MET A 244 -10.16 -18.40 17.67
C MET A 244 -8.66 -18.67 17.80
N GLY A 245 -7.94 -17.97 18.69
CA GLY A 245 -6.50 -18.14 18.88
C GLY A 245 -5.65 -17.71 17.67
N ILE A 246 -6.19 -16.82 16.81
CA ILE A 246 -5.50 -16.27 15.65
C ILE A 246 -5.17 -14.78 15.86
N ILE A 247 -4.16 -14.27 15.15
CA ILE A 247 -3.84 -12.84 15.11
C ILE A 247 -4.39 -12.22 13.83
N LEU A 248 -5.29 -11.24 13.95
CA LEU A 248 -5.82 -10.53 12.78
C LEU A 248 -4.74 -9.64 12.16
N GLY A 249 -4.61 -9.65 10.83
CA GLY A 249 -3.80 -8.67 10.11
C GLY A 249 -4.69 -7.58 9.53
N VAL A 250 -4.50 -6.33 9.97
CA VAL A 250 -5.31 -5.20 9.52
C VAL A 250 -4.41 -4.12 8.91
N LYS A 251 -4.62 -3.82 7.62
CA LYS A 251 -3.99 -2.69 6.94
C LYS A 251 -5.02 -1.59 6.75
N LEU A 252 -4.80 -0.42 7.36
CA LEU A 252 -5.69 0.73 7.23
C LEU A 252 -5.16 1.66 6.13
N VAL A 253 -6.02 2.02 5.20
CA VAL A 253 -5.79 3.06 4.18
C VAL A 253 -6.97 4.03 4.17
N ARG A 254 -6.84 5.22 3.57
CA ARG A 254 -8.02 6.04 3.28
C ARG A 254 -8.86 5.40 2.16
N GLY A 255 -8.30 5.28 0.98
CA GLY A 255 -8.95 4.72 -0.22
C GLY A 255 -8.38 5.36 -1.48
N ALA A 256 -8.50 4.68 -2.63
CA ALA A 256 -7.87 5.09 -3.90
C ALA A 256 -8.88 5.21 -5.06
N TYR A 257 -10.18 5.05 -4.80
CA TYR A 257 -11.22 4.96 -5.83
C TYR A 257 -12.36 5.97 -5.63
N LEU A 258 -12.13 7.06 -4.89
CA LEU A 258 -13.18 7.98 -4.40
C LEU A 258 -14.08 8.51 -5.52
N GLU A 259 -13.48 9.03 -6.59
CA GLU A 259 -14.20 9.60 -7.73
C GLU A 259 -14.99 8.52 -8.49
N LYS A 260 -14.42 7.31 -8.62
CA LYS A 260 -15.06 6.17 -9.29
C LYS A 260 -16.28 5.69 -8.52
N GLU A 261 -16.17 5.60 -7.19
CA GLU A 261 -17.27 5.24 -6.30
C GLU A 261 -18.42 6.27 -6.34
N GLN A 262 -18.07 7.56 -6.34
CA GLN A 262 -19.06 8.64 -6.43
C GLN A 262 -19.77 8.66 -7.79
N ALA A 263 -19.02 8.48 -8.89
CA ALA A 263 -19.58 8.42 -10.23
C ALA A 263 -20.56 7.25 -10.38
N ARG A 264 -20.15 6.03 -9.97
CA ARG A 264 -21.00 4.84 -10.04
C ARG A 264 -22.26 4.97 -9.18
N ALA A 265 -22.14 5.49 -7.96
CA ALA A 265 -23.29 5.70 -7.08
C ALA A 265 -24.30 6.68 -7.67
N LYS A 266 -23.82 7.76 -8.31
CA LYS A 266 -24.66 8.73 -9.01
C LYS A 266 -25.36 8.13 -10.22
N GLU A 267 -24.62 7.36 -11.03
CA GLU A 267 -25.14 6.72 -12.25
C GLU A 267 -26.22 5.68 -11.94
N LEU A 268 -25.99 4.83 -10.95
CA LEU A 268 -26.89 3.73 -10.59
C LEU A 268 -27.93 4.11 -9.50
N GLY A 269 -27.89 5.33 -8.98
CA GLY A 269 -28.89 5.88 -8.07
C GLY A 269 -28.91 5.26 -6.66
N TYR A 270 -27.80 4.70 -6.17
CA TYR A 270 -27.71 4.14 -4.81
C TYR A 270 -26.91 5.04 -3.85
N PRO A 271 -27.10 4.92 -2.51
CA PRO A 271 -26.33 5.70 -1.54
C PRO A 271 -24.82 5.50 -1.71
N CYS A 272 -24.08 6.60 -1.87
CA CYS A 272 -22.64 6.56 -2.07
C CYS A 272 -21.95 5.87 -0.85
N PRO A 273 -21.09 4.85 -1.07
CA PRO A 273 -20.54 4.03 0.01
C PRO A 273 -19.39 4.74 0.76
N VAL A 274 -19.00 5.92 0.28
CA VAL A 274 -17.86 6.70 0.77
C VAL A 274 -18.30 8.02 1.38
N PHE A 275 -17.51 8.53 2.32
CA PHE A 275 -17.76 9.82 2.93
C PHE A 275 -17.67 10.96 1.91
N LYS A 276 -18.48 12.00 2.13
CA LYS A 276 -18.49 13.19 1.28
C LYS A 276 -17.33 14.13 1.58
N ARG A 277 -16.94 14.25 2.87
CA ARG A 277 -15.88 15.17 3.31
C ARG A 277 -14.63 14.37 3.68
N LYS A 278 -13.45 14.89 3.30
CA LYS A 278 -12.15 14.34 3.70
C LYS A 278 -12.03 14.20 5.22
N GLN A 279 -12.54 15.18 5.98
CA GLN A 279 -12.49 15.18 7.44
C GLN A 279 -13.20 13.95 8.04
N ASP A 280 -14.31 13.50 7.45
CA ASP A 280 -15.04 12.31 7.93
C ASP A 280 -14.19 11.03 7.69
N THR A 281 -13.49 10.96 6.54
CA THR A 281 -12.51 9.91 6.26
C THR A 281 -11.34 9.93 7.24
N ASP A 282 -10.82 11.11 7.59
CA ASP A 282 -9.73 11.23 8.57
C ASP A 282 -10.18 10.80 9.97
N GLN A 283 -11.37 11.20 10.39
CA GLN A 283 -11.97 10.77 11.67
C GLN A 283 -12.18 9.25 11.70
N SER A 284 -12.72 8.68 10.63
CA SER A 284 -12.88 7.23 10.47
C SER A 284 -11.53 6.50 10.56
N PHE A 285 -10.50 7.02 9.89
CA PHE A 285 -9.15 6.44 9.93
C PHE A 285 -8.56 6.48 11.34
N ASN A 286 -8.60 7.64 12.02
CA ASN A 286 -8.07 7.77 13.38
C ASN A 286 -8.87 6.95 14.39
N GLN A 287 -10.19 6.85 14.24
CA GLN A 287 -11.01 5.97 15.07
C GLN A 287 -10.60 4.50 14.92
N ALA A 288 -10.31 4.04 13.69
CA ALA A 288 -9.81 2.69 13.46
C ALA A 288 -8.41 2.47 14.03
N LEU A 289 -7.53 3.48 14.00
CA LEU A 289 -6.24 3.43 14.70
C LEU A 289 -6.44 3.19 16.21
N SER A 290 -7.29 3.98 16.87
CA SER A 290 -7.56 3.82 18.31
C SER A 290 -8.11 2.42 18.62
N ILE A 291 -9.06 1.93 17.82
CA ILE A 291 -9.60 0.57 17.97
C ILE A 291 -8.48 -0.48 17.85
N CYS A 292 -7.60 -0.33 16.85
CA CYS A 292 -6.51 -1.27 16.64
C CYS A 292 -5.50 -1.28 17.80
N LEU A 293 -5.14 -0.11 18.34
CA LEU A 293 -4.23 0.03 19.48
C LEU A 293 -4.77 -0.67 20.73
N SER A 294 -6.07 -0.52 21.01
CA SER A 294 -6.70 -1.18 22.16
C SER A 294 -6.81 -2.71 22.01
N HIS A 295 -6.47 -3.28 20.85
CA HIS A 295 -6.62 -4.70 20.54
C HIS A 295 -5.33 -5.35 20.01
N LEU A 296 -4.14 -4.78 20.24
CA LEU A 296 -2.87 -5.33 19.76
C LEU A 296 -2.56 -6.75 20.28
N GLY A 297 -3.21 -7.21 21.34
CA GLY A 297 -3.15 -8.62 21.76
C GLY A 297 -3.79 -9.60 20.75
N GLN A 298 -4.73 -9.11 19.94
CA GLN A 298 -5.53 -9.90 18.97
C GLN A 298 -5.21 -9.56 17.52
N LEU A 299 -4.46 -8.49 17.24
CA LEU A 299 -4.16 -8.04 15.88
C LEU A 299 -2.77 -7.45 15.71
N GLU A 300 -2.35 -7.38 14.45
CA GLU A 300 -1.24 -6.55 13.98
C GLU A 300 -1.77 -5.51 13.00
N LEU A 301 -1.26 -4.28 13.14
CA LEU A 301 -1.70 -3.10 12.42
C LEU A 301 -0.64 -2.67 11.40
N CYS A 302 -1.06 -2.44 10.17
CA CYS A 302 -0.36 -1.61 9.19
C CYS A 302 -1.12 -0.29 8.99
N ALA A 303 -0.57 0.82 9.45
CA ALA A 303 -1.11 2.17 9.23
C ALA A 303 -0.50 2.75 7.94
N ALA A 304 -1.21 2.60 6.82
CA ALA A 304 -0.77 3.07 5.51
C ALA A 304 -1.35 4.46 5.21
N THR A 305 -0.58 5.52 5.51
CA THR A 305 -1.01 6.92 5.38
C THR A 305 0.19 7.84 5.18
N HIS A 306 -0.04 8.92 4.42
CA HIS A 306 0.92 10.02 4.28
C HIS A 306 0.46 11.30 4.98
N ASN A 307 -0.63 11.24 5.73
CA ASN A 307 -1.09 12.38 6.50
C ASN A 307 -0.29 12.45 7.79
N ALA A 308 0.53 13.51 7.91
CA ALA A 308 1.38 13.74 9.07
C ALA A 308 0.59 13.73 10.38
N ASP A 309 -0.59 14.36 10.42
CA ASP A 309 -1.41 14.43 11.65
C ASP A 309 -1.84 13.04 12.15
N SER A 310 -2.19 12.12 11.24
CA SER A 310 -2.56 10.74 11.59
C SER A 310 -1.34 9.94 12.08
N ILE A 311 -0.15 10.21 11.55
CA ILE A 311 1.09 9.57 11.99
C ILE A 311 1.48 10.10 13.36
N THR A 312 1.48 11.43 13.54
CA THR A 312 1.74 12.09 14.83
C THR A 312 0.80 11.56 15.89
N TYR A 313 -0.51 11.54 15.61
CA TYR A 313 -1.52 10.94 16.50
C TYR A 313 -1.16 9.50 16.88
N LEU A 314 -0.80 8.64 15.91
CA LEU A 314 -0.45 7.26 16.20
C LEU A 314 0.82 7.14 17.06
N THR A 315 1.85 7.93 16.75
CA THR A 315 3.11 7.92 17.51
C THR A 315 2.92 8.44 18.94
N GLU A 316 2.11 9.47 19.13
CA GLU A 316 1.77 10.01 20.46
C GLU A 316 0.98 8.97 21.27
N GLN A 317 -0.03 8.34 20.67
CA GLN A 317 -0.81 7.31 21.35
C GLN A 317 0.04 6.09 21.75
N ILE A 318 1.04 5.71 20.93
CA ILE A 318 1.97 4.62 21.29
C ILE A 318 2.79 4.98 22.52
N GLN A 319 3.27 6.23 22.61
CA GLN A 319 4.05 6.73 23.73
C GLN A 319 3.20 6.90 25.00
N GLU A 320 2.04 7.54 24.89
CA GLU A 320 1.13 7.81 26.01
C GLU A 320 0.60 6.54 26.67
N GLN A 321 0.31 5.51 25.87
CA GLN A 321 -0.24 4.24 26.37
C GLN A 321 0.84 3.21 26.73
N HIS A 322 2.12 3.58 26.69
CA HIS A 322 3.25 2.69 26.98
C HIS A 322 3.20 1.36 26.20
N ILE A 323 2.97 1.47 24.89
CA ILE A 323 2.81 0.33 23.97
C ILE A 323 4.18 -0.17 23.47
N GLU A 324 5.30 0.18 24.12
CA GLU A 324 6.65 -0.10 23.63
C GLU A 324 6.87 -1.60 23.40
N ASN A 325 6.29 -2.45 24.26
CA ASN A 325 6.36 -3.91 24.16
C ASN A 325 5.54 -4.52 23.01
N HIS A 326 4.66 -3.74 22.37
CA HIS A 326 3.83 -4.16 21.24
C HIS A 326 4.19 -3.44 19.94
N ARG A 327 5.27 -2.64 19.92
CA ARG A 327 5.69 -1.86 18.75
C ARG A 327 5.92 -2.73 17.50
N GLN A 328 6.37 -3.97 17.66
CA GLN A 328 6.52 -4.97 16.60
C GLN A 328 5.20 -5.36 15.90
N ARG A 329 4.06 -5.07 16.54
CA ARG A 329 2.71 -5.30 16.00
C ARG A 329 2.17 -4.09 15.25
N ILE A 330 2.90 -2.98 15.24
CA ILE A 330 2.53 -1.75 14.56
C ILE A 330 3.54 -1.49 13.45
N HIS A 331 3.02 -1.29 12.25
CA HIS A 331 3.81 -1.01 11.06
C HIS A 331 3.25 0.22 10.35
N PHE A 332 4.11 1.14 9.95
CA PHE A 332 3.74 2.31 9.16
C PHE A 332 4.04 2.03 7.69
N SER A 333 3.26 2.58 6.76
CA SER A 333 3.59 2.46 5.35
C SER A 333 3.25 3.71 4.56
N GLN A 334 4.15 4.10 3.67
CA GLN A 334 3.95 5.14 2.67
C GLN A 334 4.21 4.58 1.27
N LEU A 335 3.89 5.34 0.23
CA LEU A 335 4.21 4.99 -1.15
C LEU A 335 5.64 5.41 -1.43
N TYR A 336 6.35 4.63 -2.25
CA TYR A 336 7.66 5.02 -2.75
C TYR A 336 7.55 6.30 -3.59
N GLY A 337 8.53 7.19 -3.44
CA GLY A 337 8.53 8.52 -4.09
C GLY A 337 7.63 9.56 -3.42
N MET A 338 7.10 9.31 -2.22
CA MET A 338 6.20 10.25 -1.54
C MET A 338 6.45 10.30 -0.03
N SER A 339 6.45 11.50 0.55
CA SER A 339 6.50 11.69 2.01
C SER A 339 7.70 11.03 2.66
N ASP A 340 8.87 11.24 2.05
CA ASP A 340 10.13 10.73 2.58
C ASP A 340 10.42 11.27 3.98
N ASN A 341 9.97 12.48 4.26
CA ASN A 341 10.08 13.10 5.57
C ASN A 341 9.34 12.31 6.67
N LEU A 342 8.21 11.68 6.34
CA LEU A 342 7.49 10.83 7.28
C LEU A 342 8.19 9.48 7.44
N THR A 343 8.54 8.84 6.32
CA THR A 343 9.12 7.48 6.32
C THR A 343 10.47 7.43 7.04
N TYR A 344 11.43 8.27 6.65
CA TYR A 344 12.79 8.18 7.19
C TYR A 344 12.86 8.65 8.65
N ASN A 345 12.06 9.63 9.05
CA ASN A 345 12.00 10.03 10.46
C ASN A 345 11.27 9.01 11.35
N LEU A 346 10.31 8.24 10.81
CA LEU A 346 9.77 7.09 11.53
C LEU A 346 10.82 5.99 11.71
N ALA A 347 11.61 5.70 10.68
CA ALA A 347 12.69 4.71 10.74
C ALA A 347 13.77 5.13 11.75
N ASP A 348 14.19 6.40 11.72
CA ASP A 348 15.17 6.99 12.65
C ASP A 348 14.66 6.96 14.11
N ALA A 349 13.36 7.22 14.32
CA ALA A 349 12.71 7.05 15.61
C ALA A 349 12.57 5.57 16.05
N GLY A 350 12.92 4.60 15.20
CA GLY A 350 12.90 3.16 15.49
C GLY A 350 11.54 2.47 15.28
N TYR A 351 10.61 3.08 14.54
CA TYR A 351 9.35 2.45 14.18
C TYR A 351 9.53 1.49 12.99
N ASN A 352 8.74 0.42 12.94
CA ASN A 352 8.66 -0.40 11.74
C ASN A 352 7.93 0.40 10.66
N VAL A 353 8.62 0.71 9.56
CA VAL A 353 8.07 1.51 8.48
C VAL A 353 8.46 0.93 7.13
N SER A 354 7.59 1.07 6.13
CA SER A 354 7.87 0.64 4.77
C SER A 354 7.53 1.66 3.69
N LYS A 355 8.19 1.51 2.55
CA LYS A 355 7.71 2.03 1.27
C LYS A 355 7.03 0.93 0.46
N TYR A 356 5.85 1.25 -0.06
CA TYR A 356 5.15 0.48 -1.07
C TYR A 356 5.78 0.77 -2.43
N LEU A 357 6.41 -0.25 -3.01
CA LEU A 357 7.30 -0.16 -4.16
C LEU A 357 6.69 -0.93 -5.35
N PRO A 358 6.01 -0.23 -6.26
CA PRO A 358 5.56 -0.80 -7.53
C PRO A 358 6.75 -1.09 -8.44
N TYR A 359 6.66 -2.18 -9.20
CA TYR A 359 7.60 -2.52 -10.25
C TYR A 359 6.87 -3.23 -11.41
N GLY A 360 7.44 -3.22 -12.60
CA GLY A 360 6.85 -3.83 -13.80
C GLY A 360 6.96 -2.94 -15.03
N GLU A 361 6.64 -3.46 -16.21
CA GLU A 361 6.81 -2.72 -17.47
C GLU A 361 6.20 -1.32 -17.44
N VAL A 362 6.90 -0.33 -18.00
CA VAL A 362 6.46 1.08 -17.99
C VAL A 362 5.03 1.24 -18.47
N ALA A 363 4.64 0.55 -19.54
CA ALA A 363 3.28 0.65 -20.10
C ALA A 363 2.20 0.16 -19.12
N THR A 364 2.49 -0.90 -18.37
CA THR A 364 1.57 -1.47 -17.38
C THR A 364 1.46 -0.61 -16.11
N ALA A 365 2.53 0.12 -15.76
CA ALA A 365 2.55 1.01 -14.61
C ALA A 365 1.90 2.38 -14.86
N VAL A 366 1.65 2.78 -16.11
CA VAL A 366 1.11 4.11 -16.44
C VAL A 366 -0.24 4.41 -15.76
N PRO A 367 -1.25 3.51 -15.77
CA PRO A 367 -2.49 3.74 -15.04
C PRO A 367 -2.28 4.01 -13.55
N TYR A 368 -1.36 3.26 -12.93
CA TYR A 368 -0.95 3.49 -11.54
C TYR A 368 -0.32 4.88 -11.36
N LEU A 369 0.61 5.28 -12.24
CA LEU A 369 1.28 6.57 -12.16
C LEU A 369 0.32 7.76 -12.33
N ILE A 370 -0.67 7.63 -13.22
CA ILE A 370 -1.72 8.65 -13.40
C ILE A 370 -2.53 8.81 -12.12
N ARG A 371 -3.01 7.70 -11.53
CA ARG A 371 -3.74 7.74 -10.25
C ARG A 371 -2.90 8.38 -9.14
N ARG A 372 -1.60 8.06 -9.06
CA ARG A 372 -0.67 8.69 -8.10
C ARG A 372 -0.54 10.19 -8.32
N ALA A 373 -0.52 10.65 -9.57
CA ALA A 373 -0.47 12.07 -9.87
C ALA A 373 -1.78 12.77 -9.48
N GLU A 374 -2.93 12.17 -9.79
CA GLU A 374 -4.26 12.71 -9.45
C GLU A 374 -4.49 12.79 -7.94
N GLU A 375 -4.20 11.72 -7.20
CA GLU A 375 -4.29 11.70 -5.73
C GLU A 375 -3.42 12.79 -5.08
N ASN A 376 -2.22 13.01 -5.62
CA ASN A 376 -1.34 14.08 -5.14
C ASN A 376 -1.90 15.47 -5.41
N THR A 377 -2.54 15.69 -6.55
CA THR A 377 -3.20 16.97 -6.83
C THR A 377 -4.44 17.23 -5.99
N SER A 378 -5.12 16.18 -5.53
CA SER A 378 -6.35 16.29 -4.73
C SER A 378 -6.08 16.43 -3.22
N ILE A 379 -4.88 16.08 -2.75
CA ILE A 379 -4.47 16.29 -1.34
C ILE A 379 -3.92 17.71 -1.16
N THR A 380 -4.83 18.65 -0.91
CA THR A 380 -4.51 20.03 -0.56
C THR A 380 -3.53 20.08 0.63
N GLY A 381 -2.34 20.67 0.42
CA GLY A 381 -1.35 20.96 1.47
C GLY A 381 -0.17 20.00 1.58
N GLN A 382 -0.33 18.71 1.25
CA GLN A 382 0.77 17.74 1.36
C GLN A 382 1.84 17.97 0.27
N MET A 383 1.41 18.22 -0.97
CA MET A 383 2.30 18.57 -2.08
C MET A 383 3.07 19.87 -1.83
N SER A 384 2.39 20.89 -1.29
CA SER A 384 3.02 22.17 -0.96
C SER A 384 4.09 22.02 0.12
N ARG A 385 3.86 21.13 1.10
CA ARG A 385 4.83 20.80 2.14
C ARG A 385 6.04 20.05 1.59
N GLU A 386 5.82 19.04 0.74
CA GLU A 386 6.92 18.30 0.09
C GLU A 386 7.81 19.24 -0.73
N LEU A 387 7.20 20.13 -1.52
CA LEU A 387 7.92 21.16 -2.27
C LEU A 387 8.72 22.11 -1.37
N ALA A 388 8.13 22.53 -0.24
CA ALA A 388 8.80 23.39 0.72
C ALA A 388 10.04 22.70 1.32
N PHE A 389 9.95 21.42 1.68
CA PHE A 389 11.08 20.65 2.21
C PHE A 389 12.17 20.44 1.16
N LEU A 390 11.80 20.09 -0.07
CA LEU A 390 12.77 19.98 -1.16
C LEU A 390 13.48 21.31 -1.43
N ALA A 391 12.75 22.43 -1.44
CA ALA A 391 13.33 23.76 -1.62
C ALA A 391 14.29 24.14 -0.47
N GLN A 392 13.90 23.86 0.78
CA GLN A 392 14.74 24.10 1.94
C GLN A 392 16.02 23.27 1.90
N GLU A 393 15.94 22.00 1.50
CA GLU A 393 17.11 21.13 1.39
C GLU A 393 18.04 21.54 0.24
N ILE A 394 17.49 21.91 -0.93
CA ILE A 394 18.28 22.44 -2.06
C ILE A 394 19.03 23.70 -1.62
N LYS A 395 18.35 24.61 -0.91
CA LYS A 395 18.98 25.82 -0.34
C LYS A 395 20.08 25.46 0.66
N ARG A 396 19.85 24.49 1.54
CA ARG A 396 20.83 24.03 2.53
C ARG A 396 22.10 23.47 1.88
N ARG A 397 21.97 22.81 0.72
CA ARG A 397 23.09 22.25 -0.05
C ARG A 397 23.75 23.21 -1.04
N ASN A 398 23.24 24.44 -1.18
CA ASN A 398 23.70 25.44 -2.17
C ASN A 398 23.64 24.95 -3.64
N LEU A 399 22.50 24.33 -4.04
CA LEU A 399 22.32 23.68 -5.34
C LEU A 399 21.60 24.47 -6.43
#